data_AF-A0A962E125-F1
#
_entry.id   AF-A0A962E125-F1
#
_cell.length_a   1.000
_cell.length_b   1.000
_cell.length_c   1.000
_cell.angle_alpha   90.00
_cell.angle_beta   90.00
_cell.angle_gamma   90.00
#
_symmetry.space_group_name_H-M   'P 1'
#
loop_
_entity.id
_entity.type
_entity.pdbx_description
1 polymer ?
#
loop_
_entity_poly.entity_id
_entity_poly.type
_entity_poly.pdbx_seq_one_letter_code
_entity_poly.pdbx_strand_id
1 'polypeptide(L)'
;MSIWFRLQVNKNQNKLYAICYQMLQDSLEAEEVVQDCFIKLWQAKENGTKQPKAWLFQVARNQCLDILRKRKHELNYQQNNFLS
;
A
#
# COMPACT_ATOMS: atom_id res chain seq x y z
N MET A 1 -9.05 5.92 19.02
CA MET A 1 -9.28 6.04 17.55
C MET A 1 -10.48 6.95 17.26
N SER A 2 -10.36 7.97 16.40
CA SER A 2 -11.49 8.90 16.10
C SER A 2 -12.60 8.24 15.25
N ILE A 3 -13.86 8.68 15.40
CA ILE A 3 -15.01 8.19 14.60
C ILE A 3 -14.74 8.34 13.11
N TRP A 4 -14.18 9.47 12.70
CA TRP A 4 -13.82 9.74 11.31
C TRP A 4 -12.87 8.69 10.72
N PHE A 5 -11.87 8.25 11.50
CA PHE A 5 -10.90 7.26 11.04
C PHE A 5 -11.56 5.88 10.83
N ARG A 6 -12.41 5.46 11.77
CA ARG A 6 -13.18 4.21 11.62
C ARG A 6 -14.04 4.22 10.36
N LEU A 7 -14.64 5.36 10.01
CA LEU A 7 -15.40 5.50 8.76
C LEU A 7 -14.52 5.35 7.52
N GLN A 8 -13.28 5.84 7.54
CA GLN A 8 -12.36 5.66 6.41
C GLN A 8 -11.92 4.20 6.26
N VAL A 9 -11.60 3.54 7.37
CA VAL A 9 -11.23 2.11 7.39
C VAL A 9 -12.38 1.26 6.85
N ASN A 10 -13.56 1.34 7.49
CA ASN A 10 -14.72 0.52 7.12
C ASN A 10 -15.15 0.70 5.65
N LYS A 11 -15.03 1.92 5.10
CA LYS A 11 -15.46 2.21 3.72
C LYS A 11 -14.46 1.74 2.66
N ASN A 12 -13.16 1.72 2.96
CA ASN A 12 -12.12 1.58 1.95
C ASN A 12 -11.27 0.32 2.10
N GLN A 13 -11.19 -0.29 3.29
CA GLN A 13 -10.27 -1.41 3.59
C GLN A 13 -10.39 -2.56 2.57
N ASN A 14 -11.60 -3.07 2.32
CA ASN A 14 -11.79 -4.20 1.41
C ASN A 14 -11.38 -3.87 -0.04
N LYS A 15 -11.66 -2.65 -0.50
CA LYS A 15 -11.31 -2.21 -1.86
C LYS A 15 -9.81 -1.97 -1.99
N LEU A 16 -9.19 -1.41 -0.95
CA LEU A 16 -7.75 -1.18 -0.91
C LEU A 16 -7.01 -2.51 -0.90
N TYR A 17 -7.44 -3.45 -0.05
CA TYR A 17 -6.93 -4.82 0.01
C TYR A 17 -7.04 -5.53 -1.34
N ALA A 18 -8.21 -5.50 -1.99
CA ALA A 18 -8.39 -6.15 -3.28
C ALA A 18 -7.41 -5.64 -4.34
N ILE A 19 -7.13 -4.34 -4.37
CA ILE A 19 -6.16 -3.76 -5.30
C ILE A 19 -4.73 -4.16 -4.93
N CYS A 20 -4.35 -4.07 -3.66
CA CYS A 20 -3.01 -4.45 -3.21
C CYS A 20 -2.75 -5.93 -3.50
N TYR A 21 -3.71 -6.80 -3.18
CA TYR A 21 -3.65 -8.23 -3.46
C TYR A 21 -3.56 -8.52 -4.95
N GLN A 22 -4.36 -7.84 -5.78
CA GLN A 22 -4.28 -8.00 -7.23
C GLN A 22 -2.90 -7.59 -7.79
N MET A 23 -2.24 -6.59 -7.21
CA MET A 23 -0.92 -6.14 -7.65
C MET A 23 0.21 -7.01 -7.14
N LEU A 24 0.16 -7.43 -5.88
CA LEU A 24 1.27 -8.11 -5.20
C LEU A 24 1.19 -9.64 -5.29
N GLN A 25 -0.01 -10.18 -5.50
CA GLN A 25 -0.31 -11.62 -5.48
C GLN A 25 0.16 -12.30 -4.18
N ASP A 26 0.23 -11.53 -3.10
CA ASP A 26 0.66 -11.96 -1.77
C ASP A 26 -0.32 -11.37 -0.74
N SER A 27 -0.93 -12.23 0.07
CA SER A 27 -1.94 -11.82 1.05
C SER A 27 -1.35 -11.04 2.22
N LEU A 28 -0.14 -11.41 2.66
CA LEU A 28 0.53 -10.80 3.81
C LEU A 28 1.00 -9.40 3.43
N GLU A 29 1.74 -9.26 2.32
CA GLU A 29 2.19 -7.95 1.87
C GLU A 29 1.02 -7.02 1.52
N ALA A 30 -0.05 -7.55 0.93
CA ALA A 30 -1.24 -6.76 0.66
C ALA A 30 -1.87 -6.21 1.94
N GLU A 31 -1.94 -7.02 3.00
CA GLU A 31 -2.43 -6.59 4.30
C GLU A 31 -1.51 -5.54 4.94
N GLU A 32 -0.19 -5.77 4.93
CA GLU A 32 0.80 -4.82 5.43
C GLU A 32 0.70 -3.46 4.74
N VAL A 33 0.62 -3.42 3.40
CA VAL A 33 0.44 -2.17 2.65
C VAL A 33 -0.85 -1.46 3.04
N VAL A 34 -1.95 -2.18 3.24
CA VAL A 34 -3.23 -1.59 3.66
C VAL A 34 -3.11 -0.99 5.05
N GLN A 35 -2.49 -1.69 6.00
CA GLN A 35 -2.27 -1.21 7.36
C GLN A 35 -1.41 0.06 7.35
N ASP A 36 -0.29 0.04 6.63
CA ASP A 36 0.60 1.19 6.44
C ASP A 36 -0.12 2.40 5.85
N CYS A 37 -0.96 2.20 4.84
CA CYS A 37 -1.74 3.28 4.23
C CYS A 37 -2.64 3.98 5.24
N PHE A 38 -3.31 3.22 6.11
CA PHE A 38 -4.16 3.79 7.14
C PHE A 38 -3.36 4.47 8.26
N ILE A 39 -2.20 3.94 8.65
CA ILE A 39 -1.30 4.60 9.60
C ILE A 39 -0.83 5.94 9.03
N LYS A 40 -0.39 5.98 7.77
CA LYS A 40 0.03 7.21 7.11
C LYS A 40 -1.14 8.18 6.95
N LEU A 41 -2.36 7.70 6.69
CA LEU A 41 -3.55 8.57 6.65
C LEU A 41 -3.83 9.20 8.01
N TRP A 42 -3.69 8.42 9.08
CA TRP A 42 -3.89 8.91 10.44
C TRP A 42 -2.91 10.04 10.77
N GLN A 43 -1.65 9.89 10.39
CA GLN A 43 -0.61 10.92 10.53
C GLN A 43 -0.87 12.14 9.63
N ALA A 44 -1.25 11.92 8.37
CA ALA A 44 -1.55 12.99 7.40
C ALA A 44 -2.84 13.77 7.72
N LYS A 45 -3.69 13.26 8.62
CA LYS A 45 -4.93 13.93 9.04
C LYS A 45 -4.66 15.29 9.67
N GLU A 46 -3.54 15.44 10.38
CA GLU A 46 -3.14 16.71 11.00
C GLU A 46 -2.92 17.84 9.97
N ASN A 47 -2.62 17.47 8.72
CA ASN A 47 -2.34 18.40 7.63
C ASN A 47 -3.55 18.71 6.73
N GLY A 48 -4.77 18.30 7.11
CA GLY A 48 -6.00 18.72 6.41
C GLY A 48 -6.22 18.06 5.04
N THR A 49 -5.98 16.75 4.92
CA THR A 49 -6.19 15.99 3.67
C THR A 49 -7.62 16.16 3.15
N LYS A 50 -7.81 16.98 2.10
CA LYS A 50 -9.13 17.30 1.51
C LYS A 50 -9.79 16.10 0.80
N GLN A 51 -9.01 15.12 0.36
CA GLN A 51 -9.49 13.93 -0.36
C GLN A 51 -8.84 12.62 0.17
N PRO A 52 -9.22 12.16 1.38
CA PRO A 52 -8.62 11.00 2.05
C PRO A 52 -8.65 9.72 1.21
N LYS A 53 -9.76 9.51 0.49
CA LYS A 53 -9.94 8.35 -0.38
C LYS A 53 -8.92 8.35 -1.51
N ALA A 54 -8.89 9.39 -2.34
CA ALA A 54 -7.97 9.47 -3.48
C ALA A 54 -6.51 9.32 -3.02
N TRP A 55 -6.16 9.96 -1.91
CA TRP A 55 -4.85 9.85 -1.29
C TRP A 55 -4.52 8.41 -0.86
N LEU A 56 -5.43 7.70 -0.17
CA LEU A 56 -5.23 6.29 0.22
C LEU A 56 -4.92 5.39 -0.99
N PHE A 57 -5.72 5.49 -2.05
CA PHE A 57 -5.54 4.66 -3.24
C PHE A 57 -4.24 5.00 -3.99
N GLN A 58 -3.82 6.28 -3.99
CA GLN A 58 -2.53 6.68 -4.55
C GLN A 58 -1.37 6.09 -3.75
N VAL A 59 -1.39 6.23 -2.41
CA VAL A 59 -0.33 5.73 -1.53
C VAL A 59 -0.21 4.21 -1.64
N ALA A 60 -1.33 3.50 -1.61
CA ALA A 60 -1.35 2.04 -1.74
C ALA A 60 -0.75 1.58 -3.08
N ARG A 61 -1.14 2.21 -4.19
CA ARG A 61 -0.57 1.91 -5.51
C ARG A 61 0.92 2.18 -5.57
N ASN A 62 1.37 3.31 -5.03
CA ASN A 62 2.79 3.66 -4.99
C ASN A 62 3.59 2.62 -4.21
N GLN A 63 3.12 2.23 -3.00
CA GLN A 63 3.78 1.20 -2.20
C GLN A 63 3.85 -0.15 -2.92
N CYS A 64 2.74 -0.58 -3.55
CA CYS A 64 2.74 -1.83 -4.30
C CYS A 64 3.74 -1.78 -5.47
N LEU A 65 3.81 -0.65 -6.19
CA LEU A 65 4.79 -0.47 -7.27
C LEU A 65 6.23 -0.51 -6.76
N ASP A 66 6.50 0.08 -5.60
CA ASP A 66 7.84 0.08 -5.00
C ASP A 66 8.27 -1.33 -4.60
N ILE A 67 7.37 -2.14 -4.03
CA ILE A 67 7.62 -3.56 -3.73
C ILE A 67 7.91 -4.33 -5.02
N LEU A 68 7.09 -4.16 -6.06
CA LEU A 68 7.29 -4.84 -7.35
C LEU A 68 8.62 -4.43 -8.02
N ARG A 69 9.01 -3.16 -7.93
CA ARG A 69 10.31 -2.68 -8.40
C ARG A 69 11.46 -3.34 -7.64
N LYS A 70 11.34 -3.47 -6.32
CA LYS A 70 12.33 -4.15 -5.47
C LYS A 70 12.48 -5.62 -5.86
N ARG A 71 11.36 -6.36 -5.99
CA ARG A 71 11.34 -7.76 -6.46
C ARG A 71 12.03 -7.92 -7.81
N LYS A 72 11.73 -7.04 -8.78
CA LYS A 72 12.38 -7.04 -10.09
C LYS A 72 13.89 -6.83 -9.98
N HIS A 73 14.31 -5.92 -9.10
CA HIS A 73 15.73 -5.61 -8.91
C HIS A 73 16.49 -6.79 -8.28
N GLU A 74 15.89 -7.45 -7.30
CA GLU A 74 16.43 -8.66 -6.65
C GLU A 74 16.59 -9.81 -7.65
N LEU A 75 15.58 -10.05 -8.50
CA LEU A 75 15.65 -11.06 -9.56
C LEU A 75 16.78 -10.78 -10.56
N ASN A 76 16.95 -9.52 -10.97
CA ASN A 76 18.03 -9.12 -11.88
C ASN A 76 19.42 -9.33 -11.25
N TYR A 77 19.59 -8.99 -9.97
CA TYR A 77 20.86 -9.22 -9.26
C TYR A 77 21.19 -10.71 -9.18
N GLN A 78 20.20 -11.53 -8.83
CA GLN A 78 20.34 -12.98 -8.80
C GLN A 78 20.79 -13.49 -10.18
N GLN A 79 20.07 -13.13 -11.24
CA GLN A 79 20.41 -13.53 -12.62
C GLN A 79 21.83 -13.11 -13.02
N ASN A 80 22.24 -11.88 -12.73
CA ASN A 80 23.58 -11.40 -13.05
C ASN A 80 24.67 -12.16 -12.28
N ASN A 81 24.44 -12.46 -11.00
CA ASN A 81 25.38 -13.23 -10.17
C ASN A 81 25.50 -14.71 -10.58
N PHE A 82 24.48 -15.28 -11.23
CA PHE A 82 24.54 -16.64 -11.78
C PHE A 82 25.23 -16.71 -13.15
N LEU A 83 25.30 -15.59 -13.88
CA LEU A 83 25.90 -15.49 -15.23
C LEU A 83 27.34 -14.93 -15.22
N SER A 84 27.83 -14.50 -14.05
CA SER A 84 29.20 -14.02 -13.79
C SER A 84 30.01 -15.07 -13.05
#